data_AF-A0A524LI01-F1
#
_entry.id   AF-A0A524LI01-F1
#
_cell.length_a   1.000
_cell.length_b   1.000
_cell.length_c   1.000
_cell.angle_alpha   90.00
_cell.angle_beta   90.00
_cell.angle_gamma   90.00
#
_symmetry.space_group_name_H-M   'P 1'
#
loop_
_entity.id
_entity.type
_entity.pdbx_description
1 polymer ?
#
loop_
_entity_poly.entity_id
_entity_poly.type
_entity_poly.pdbx_seq_one_letter_code
_entity_poly.pdbx_strand_id
1 'polypeptide(L)'
;MRQPVISADSHITEPPNTYIDTIDPAWRDRAPRMKSHDKLGDVFVVEGLPTPVPMGLVAAAGKPPSEIRATGVRFEDMHRGGWDPEARMQDQARDGVDAEVIYPTVGMVICNHPDFDFKKACFEAYNRWLAGFCSAHPDRLIGCGQISMRSPEDAIAELG
;
A
#
# COMPACT_ATOMS: atom_id res chain seq x y z
N MET A 1 16.47 14.85 26.99
CA MET A 1 15.79 14.80 25.67
C MET A 1 15.29 13.38 25.47
N ARG A 2 14.09 13.18 24.91
CA ARG A 2 13.65 11.83 24.52
C ARG A 2 14.44 11.38 23.29
N GLN A 3 14.73 10.09 23.18
CA GLN A 3 15.28 9.52 21.95
C GLN A 3 14.17 9.44 20.89
N PRO A 4 14.47 9.71 19.60
CA PRO A 4 13.49 9.54 18.54
C PRO A 4 13.15 8.06 18.36
N VAL A 5 11.87 7.75 18.19
CA VAL A 5 11.37 6.41 17.91
C VAL A 5 11.05 6.32 16.42
N ILE A 6 11.80 5.49 15.70
CA ILE A 6 11.60 5.27 14.27
C ILE A 6 11.00 3.87 14.07
N SER A 7 9.82 3.82 13.46
CA SER A 7 9.20 2.57 13.06
C SER A 7 9.89 2.05 11.79
N ALA A 8 10.53 0.88 11.88
CA ALA A 8 11.20 0.27 10.73
C ALA A 8 10.25 -0.51 9.81
N ASP A 9 9.01 -0.71 10.24
CA ASP A 9 8.00 -1.49 9.53
C ASP A 9 6.61 -0.90 9.74
N SER A 10 6.08 -0.31 8.68
CA SER A 10 4.74 0.26 8.64
C SER A 10 4.18 0.07 7.24
N HIS A 11 2.87 -0.03 7.13
CA HIS A 11 2.21 -0.32 5.86
C HIS A 11 1.13 0.71 5.55
N ILE A 12 0.93 0.94 4.24
CA ILE A 12 -0.28 1.59 3.75
C ILE A 12 -1.43 0.59 3.61
N THR A 13 -2.63 1.14 3.62
CA THR A 13 -3.84 0.47 3.17
C THR A 13 -4.19 1.10 1.83
N GLU A 14 -3.84 0.46 0.71
CA GLU A 14 -4.02 1.06 -0.61
C GLU A 14 -5.48 1.52 -0.82
N PRO A 15 -5.75 2.84 -0.98
CA PRO A 15 -7.08 3.30 -1.33
C PRO A 15 -7.50 2.82 -2.74
N PRO A 16 -8.80 2.83 -3.06
CA PRO A 16 -9.31 2.40 -4.37
C PRO A 16 -8.62 3.05 -5.57
N ASN A 17 -8.07 4.25 -5.38
CA ASN A 17 -7.48 5.07 -6.41
C ASN A 17 -5.95 4.91 -6.58
N THR A 18 -5.28 4.12 -5.71
CA THR A 18 -3.80 3.97 -5.70
C THR A 18 -3.21 3.65 -7.07
N TYR A 19 -3.82 2.70 -7.80
CA TYR A 19 -3.29 2.24 -9.07
C TYR A 19 -3.96 2.95 -10.26
N ILE A 20 -5.29 3.02 -10.27
CA ILE A 20 -6.07 3.42 -11.44
C ILE A 20 -5.87 4.89 -11.85
N ASP A 21 -5.55 5.77 -10.91
CA ASP A 21 -5.39 7.20 -11.17
C ASP A 21 -4.11 7.48 -11.97
N THR A 22 -3.06 6.73 -11.67
CA THR A 22 -1.71 7.02 -12.14
C THR A 22 -1.22 6.00 -13.15
N ILE A 23 -1.67 4.74 -13.15
CA ILE A 23 -1.17 3.69 -14.05
C ILE A 23 -1.13 4.15 -15.52
N ASP A 24 -0.11 3.69 -16.25
CA ASP A 24 0.03 3.97 -17.68
C ASP A 24 -1.31 3.67 -18.40
N PRO A 25 -1.83 4.61 -19.21
CA PRO A 25 -3.10 4.45 -19.91
C PRO A 25 -3.25 3.15 -20.69
N ALA A 26 -2.16 2.58 -21.21
CA ALA A 26 -2.18 1.29 -21.92
C ALA A 26 -2.62 0.11 -21.04
N TRP A 27 -2.50 0.24 -19.71
CA TRP A 27 -2.83 -0.78 -18.72
C TRP A 27 -4.10 -0.48 -17.94
N ARG A 28 -4.79 0.64 -18.22
CA ARG A 28 -5.91 1.15 -17.41
C ARG A 28 -7.10 0.18 -17.32
N ASP A 29 -7.32 -0.60 -18.36
CA ASP A 29 -8.37 -1.63 -18.40
C ASP A 29 -8.07 -2.82 -17.48
N ARG A 30 -6.78 -3.13 -17.31
CA ARG A 30 -6.26 -4.25 -16.50
C ARG A 30 -5.83 -3.84 -15.09
N ALA A 31 -5.88 -2.54 -14.79
CA ALA A 31 -5.39 -1.99 -13.53
C ALA A 31 -6.01 -2.68 -12.29
N PRO A 32 -5.25 -2.87 -11.20
CA PRO A 32 -5.79 -3.33 -9.94
C PRO A 32 -6.98 -2.47 -9.48
N ARG A 33 -8.08 -3.12 -9.07
CA ARG A 33 -9.30 -2.43 -8.64
C ARG A 33 -9.82 -3.02 -7.34
N MET A 34 -10.24 -2.15 -6.43
CA MET A 34 -10.99 -2.57 -5.27
C MET A 34 -12.41 -2.98 -5.69
N LYS A 35 -12.87 -4.13 -5.19
CA LYS A 35 -14.24 -4.62 -5.35
C LYS A 35 -14.77 -5.12 -4.01
N SER A 36 -16.07 -4.95 -3.81
CA SER A 36 -16.78 -5.55 -2.69
C SER A 36 -16.99 -7.05 -2.90
N HIS A 37 -16.76 -7.85 -1.85
CA HIS A 37 -16.96 -9.29 -1.86
C HIS A 37 -17.74 -9.73 -0.61
N ASP A 38 -18.84 -10.45 -0.80
CA ASP A 38 -19.83 -10.76 0.25
C ASP A 38 -19.25 -11.39 1.52
N LYS A 39 -18.22 -12.26 1.35
CA LYS A 39 -17.57 -12.94 2.48
C LYS A 39 -16.30 -12.26 2.96
N LEU A 40 -15.56 -11.61 2.06
CA LEU A 40 -14.19 -11.15 2.34
C LEU A 40 -14.16 -9.68 2.72
N GLY A 41 -15.24 -8.93 2.50
CA GLY A 41 -15.24 -7.48 2.62
C GLY A 41 -14.75 -6.86 1.33
N ASP A 42 -14.08 -5.72 1.41
CA ASP A 42 -13.45 -5.13 0.23
C ASP A 42 -12.10 -5.81 -0.06
N VAL A 43 -11.88 -6.09 -1.34
CA VAL A 43 -10.70 -6.82 -1.84
C VAL A 43 -10.13 -6.10 -3.04
N PHE A 44 -8.83 -6.16 -3.25
CA PHE A 44 -8.25 -5.82 -4.55
C PHE A 44 -8.32 -7.02 -5.48
N VAL A 45 -8.91 -6.80 -6.66
CA VAL A 45 -8.83 -7.73 -7.78
C VAL A 45 -7.69 -7.26 -8.68
N VAL A 46 -6.71 -8.15 -8.85
CA VAL A 46 -5.57 -7.99 -9.72
C VAL A 46 -5.69 -9.05 -10.80
N GLU A 47 -5.78 -8.65 -12.06
CA GLU A 47 -5.81 -9.58 -13.17
C GLU A 47 -4.55 -10.45 -13.16
N GLY A 48 -4.68 -11.76 -13.44
CA GLY A 48 -3.56 -12.70 -13.47
C GLY A 48 -3.11 -13.25 -12.11
N LEU A 49 -3.67 -12.77 -10.99
CA LEU A 49 -3.56 -13.43 -9.69
C LEU A 49 -4.74 -14.39 -9.44
N PRO A 50 -4.51 -15.55 -8.79
CA PRO A 50 -5.54 -16.57 -8.60
C PRO A 50 -6.59 -16.18 -7.55
N THR A 51 -6.24 -15.30 -6.62
CA THR A 51 -7.11 -14.89 -5.51
C THR A 51 -7.08 -13.37 -5.33
N PRO A 52 -8.23 -12.74 -5.07
CA PRO A 52 -8.26 -11.34 -4.65
C PRO A 52 -7.47 -11.12 -3.35
N VAL A 53 -6.94 -9.91 -3.17
CA VAL A 53 -6.21 -9.51 -1.96
C VAL A 53 -7.21 -8.93 -0.96
N PRO A 54 -7.52 -9.62 0.16
CA PRO A 54 -8.48 -9.11 1.12
C PRO A 54 -7.88 -7.98 1.96
N MET A 55 -8.57 -6.84 2.01
CA MET A 55 -8.11 -5.70 2.80
C MET A 55 -8.22 -5.97 4.31
N GLY A 56 -9.08 -6.90 4.74
CA GLY A 56 -9.22 -7.27 6.15
C GLY A 56 -7.95 -7.77 6.84
N LEU A 57 -6.99 -8.34 6.09
CA LEU A 57 -5.69 -8.75 6.65
C LEU A 57 -4.81 -7.55 7.06
N VAL A 58 -5.06 -6.37 6.48
CA VAL A 58 -4.35 -5.11 6.78
C VAL A 58 -4.96 -4.38 7.99
N ALA A 59 -6.21 -4.71 8.36
CA ALA A 59 -6.99 -4.02 9.38
C ALA A 59 -6.74 -4.48 10.83
N ALA A 60 -5.63 -5.21 11.07
CA ALA A 60 -5.28 -5.71 12.40
C ALA A 60 -4.59 -4.66 13.29
N ALA A 61 -4.04 -3.59 12.71
CA ALA A 61 -3.32 -2.56 13.46
C ALA A 61 -4.22 -1.90 14.51
N GLY A 62 -3.74 -1.82 15.76
CA GLY A 62 -4.43 -1.14 16.87
C GLY A 62 -5.63 -1.89 17.47
N LYS A 63 -6.02 -3.07 16.97
CA LYS A 63 -7.15 -3.85 17.49
C LYS A 63 -6.69 -4.97 18.45
N PRO A 64 -7.45 -5.26 19.52
CA PRO A 64 -7.17 -6.42 20.34
C PRO A 64 -7.33 -7.71 19.51
N PRO A 65 -6.54 -8.77 19.77
CA PRO A 65 -6.56 -9.99 18.97
C PRO A 65 -7.95 -10.63 18.78
N SER A 66 -8.84 -10.46 19.76
CA SER A 66 -10.23 -10.93 19.72
C SER A 66 -11.13 -10.22 18.71
N GLU A 67 -10.75 -9.02 18.26
CA GLU A 67 -11.51 -8.19 17.32
C GLU A 67 -10.93 -8.21 15.90
N ILE A 68 -9.76 -8.85 15.71
CA ILE A 68 -9.14 -9.00 14.39
C ILE A 68 -10.01 -9.93 13.55
N ARG A 69 -10.58 -9.38 12.47
CA ARG A 69 -11.33 -10.13 11.47
C ARG A 69 -10.54 -10.13 10.18
N ALA A 70 -10.12 -11.32 9.74
CA ALA A 70 -9.45 -11.49 8.44
C ALA A 70 -10.37 -11.23 7.24
N THR A 71 -11.70 -11.22 7.46
CA THR A 71 -12.72 -11.15 6.41
C THR A 71 -13.88 -10.26 6.81
N GLY A 72 -14.55 -9.66 5.83
CA GLY A 72 -15.75 -8.85 6.01
C GLY A 72 -15.47 -7.39 6.38
N VAL A 73 -14.22 -6.94 6.26
CA VAL A 73 -13.82 -5.56 6.54
C VAL A 73 -14.03 -4.71 5.29
N ARG A 74 -14.74 -3.60 5.41
CA ARG A 74 -14.87 -2.59 4.36
C ARG A 74 -13.75 -1.58 4.45
N PHE A 75 -13.35 -1.01 3.31
CA PHE A 75 -12.30 0.00 3.27
C PHE A 75 -12.61 1.22 4.15
N GLU A 76 -13.89 1.63 4.18
CA GLU A 76 -14.37 2.73 5.02
C GLU A 76 -14.21 2.49 6.54
N ASP A 77 -14.15 1.23 6.97
CA ASP A 77 -13.98 0.83 8.38
C ASP A 77 -12.50 0.74 8.80
N MET A 78 -11.58 0.92 7.85
CA MET A 78 -10.14 0.80 8.10
C MET A 78 -9.61 2.09 8.75
N HIS A 79 -8.47 1.98 9.46
CA HIS A 79 -7.85 3.16 10.06
C HIS A 79 -7.42 4.14 8.98
N ARG A 80 -7.96 5.35 9.03
CA ARG A 80 -7.76 6.41 8.03
C ARG A 80 -6.29 6.76 7.82
N GLY A 81 -5.45 6.65 8.86
CA GLY A 81 -4.00 6.80 8.76
C GLY A 81 -3.30 5.77 7.85
N GLY A 82 -4.02 4.77 7.32
CA GLY A 82 -3.50 3.87 6.29
C GLY A 82 -3.37 4.51 4.90
N TRP A 83 -4.10 5.60 4.62
CA TRP A 83 -4.09 6.25 3.29
C TRP A 83 -4.19 7.79 3.33
N ASP A 84 -4.41 8.38 4.51
CA ASP A 84 -4.41 9.82 4.71
C ASP A 84 -3.19 10.23 5.56
N PRO A 85 -2.24 11.00 5.01
CA PRO A 85 -1.01 11.34 5.72
C PRO A 85 -1.26 12.23 6.95
N GLU A 86 -2.30 13.08 6.93
CA GLU A 86 -2.62 13.94 8.07
C GLU A 86 -3.27 13.15 9.21
N ALA A 87 -4.12 12.19 8.87
CA ALA A 87 -4.63 11.24 9.87
C ALA A 87 -3.47 10.42 10.47
N ARG A 88 -2.50 10.00 9.64
CA ARG A 88 -1.34 9.24 10.11
C ARG A 88 -0.44 10.02 11.07
N MET A 89 -0.34 11.34 10.94
CA MET A 89 0.39 12.18 11.91
C MET A 89 -0.24 12.13 13.31
N GLN A 90 -1.57 12.02 13.39
CA GLN A 90 -2.27 11.89 14.68
C GLN A 90 -2.02 10.52 15.30
N ASP A 91 -1.96 9.46 14.49
CA ASP A 91 -1.62 8.11 14.92
C ASP A 91 -0.17 8.05 15.42
N GLN A 92 0.80 8.59 14.67
CA GLN A 92 2.19 8.68 15.12
C GLN A 92 2.33 9.45 16.44
N ALA A 93 1.62 10.57 16.60
CA ALA A 93 1.65 11.35 17.83
C ALA A 93 1.06 10.57 19.03
N ARG A 94 0.01 9.78 18.80
CA ARG A 94 -0.60 8.92 19.82
C ARG A 94 0.35 7.78 20.24
N ASP A 95 1.03 7.19 19.27
CA ASP A 95 1.90 6.03 19.48
C ASP A 95 3.33 6.42 19.89
N GLY A 96 3.66 7.71 19.85
CA GLY A 96 4.97 8.25 20.20
C GLY A 96 6.04 8.05 19.12
N VAL A 97 5.65 7.75 17.88
CA VAL A 97 6.51 7.53 16.71
C VAL A 97 6.92 8.87 16.09
N ASP A 98 8.21 9.04 15.83
CA ASP A 98 8.78 10.25 15.24
C ASP A 98 8.85 10.16 13.71
N ALA A 99 9.19 8.99 13.17
CA ALA A 99 9.24 8.71 11.74
C ALA A 99 9.02 7.21 11.45
N GLU A 100 8.72 6.86 10.20
CA GLU A 100 8.47 5.47 9.82
C GLU A 100 8.89 5.14 8.38
N VAL A 101 9.26 3.88 8.16
CA VAL A 101 9.45 3.29 6.84
C VAL A 101 8.15 2.62 6.39
N ILE A 102 7.68 2.94 5.19
CA ILE A 102 6.34 2.60 4.71
C ILE A 102 6.41 1.63 3.53
N TYR A 103 5.84 0.45 3.71
CA TYR A 103 5.76 -0.61 2.71
C TYR A 103 4.37 -0.70 2.06
N PRO A 104 4.30 -1.23 0.83
CA PRO A 104 3.05 -1.62 0.20
C PRO A 104 2.37 -2.78 0.94
N THR A 105 1.10 -3.00 0.66
CA THR A 105 0.38 -4.21 1.11
C THR A 105 -0.10 -5.03 -0.07
N VAL A 106 -0.97 -4.48 -0.91
CA VAL A 106 -1.37 -5.08 -2.21
C VAL A 106 -0.15 -5.23 -3.12
N GLY A 107 0.74 -4.23 -3.13
CA GLY A 107 1.96 -4.26 -3.92
C GLY A 107 2.87 -5.45 -3.63
N MET A 108 2.92 -5.93 -2.38
CA MET A 108 3.69 -7.14 -2.02
C MET A 108 3.13 -8.40 -2.68
N VAL A 109 1.81 -8.48 -2.86
CA VAL A 109 1.18 -9.62 -3.54
C VAL A 109 1.47 -9.56 -5.04
N ILE A 110 1.45 -8.36 -5.63
CA ILE A 110 1.76 -8.12 -7.04
C ILE A 110 3.21 -8.53 -7.39
N CYS A 111 4.14 -8.59 -6.42
CA CYS A 111 5.48 -9.15 -6.63
C CYS A 111 5.47 -10.57 -7.23
N ASN A 112 4.44 -11.36 -6.90
CA ASN A 112 4.27 -12.73 -7.39
C ASN A 112 3.62 -12.80 -8.79
N HIS A 113 3.29 -11.66 -9.41
CA HIS A 113 2.64 -11.64 -10.72
C HIS A 113 3.62 -12.11 -11.82
N PRO A 114 3.19 -13.02 -12.73
CA PRO A 114 4.07 -13.59 -13.76
C PRO A 114 4.35 -12.63 -14.92
N ASP A 115 3.41 -11.74 -15.26
CA ASP A 115 3.59 -10.70 -16.28
C ASP A 115 4.44 -9.56 -15.68
N PHE A 116 5.69 -9.46 -16.12
CA PHE A 116 6.63 -8.45 -15.65
C PHE A 116 6.27 -7.04 -16.10
N ASP A 117 5.73 -6.86 -17.32
CA ASP A 117 5.37 -5.53 -17.82
C ASP A 117 4.16 -4.98 -17.06
N PHE A 118 3.18 -5.84 -16.79
CA PHE A 118 2.05 -5.48 -15.94
C PHE A 118 2.49 -5.14 -14.51
N LYS A 119 3.36 -5.96 -13.93
CA LYS A 119 3.92 -5.74 -12.59
C LYS A 119 4.65 -4.41 -12.51
N LYS A 120 5.48 -4.09 -13.50
CA LYS A 120 6.17 -2.80 -13.62
C LYS A 120 5.18 -1.64 -13.63
N ALA A 121 4.17 -1.69 -14.50
CA ALA A 121 3.15 -0.65 -14.59
C ALA A 121 2.41 -0.42 -13.25
N CYS A 122 2.12 -1.51 -12.53
CA CYS A 122 1.51 -1.43 -11.20
C CYS A 122 2.45 -0.79 -10.16
N PHE A 123 3.73 -1.16 -10.16
CA PHE A 123 4.73 -0.60 -9.24
C PHE A 123 4.99 0.87 -9.49
N GLU A 124 5.10 1.29 -10.76
CA GLU A 124 5.24 2.70 -11.12
C GLU A 124 4.02 3.53 -10.71
N ALA A 125 2.81 2.96 -10.82
CA ALA A 125 1.58 3.60 -10.35
C ALA A 125 1.59 3.77 -8.82
N TYR A 126 1.92 2.70 -8.10
CA TYR A 126 2.05 2.69 -6.65
C TYR A 126 3.11 3.68 -6.17
N ASN A 127 4.31 3.68 -6.75
CA ASN A 127 5.41 4.56 -6.36
C ASN A 127 5.03 6.04 -6.51
N ARG A 128 4.31 6.39 -7.59
CA ARG A 128 3.82 7.77 -7.78
C ARG A 128 2.78 8.16 -6.73
N TRP A 129 1.88 7.24 -6.39
CA TRP A 129 0.93 7.48 -5.31
C TRP A 129 1.63 7.61 -3.94
N LEU A 130 2.57 6.71 -3.64
CA LEU A 130 3.33 6.71 -2.38
C LEU A 130 4.19 7.97 -2.24
N ALA A 131 4.83 8.42 -3.32
CA ALA A 131 5.56 9.68 -3.33
C ALA A 131 4.65 10.86 -2.96
N GLY A 132 3.42 10.90 -3.48
CA GLY A 132 2.40 11.87 -3.10
C GLY A 132 2.04 11.80 -1.61
N PHE A 133 1.80 10.60 -1.09
CA PHE A 133 1.53 10.37 0.34
C PHE A 133 2.68 10.86 1.24
N CYS A 134 3.92 10.47 0.93
CA CYS A 134 5.11 10.84 1.69
C CYS A 134 5.43 12.34 1.60
N SER A 135 5.09 13.01 0.49
CA SER A 135 5.38 14.43 0.28
C SER A 135 4.69 15.37 1.27
N ALA A 136 3.63 14.91 1.95
CA ALA A 136 2.96 15.69 2.99
C ALA A 136 3.87 15.92 4.22
N HIS A 137 4.68 14.92 4.58
CA HIS A 137 5.58 14.95 5.74
C HIS A 137 6.90 14.21 5.43
N PRO A 138 7.76 14.75 4.54
CA PRO A 138 8.91 14.03 3.99
C PRO A 138 9.99 13.70 5.05
N ASP A 139 10.04 14.45 6.15
CA ASP A 139 10.96 14.18 7.26
C ASP A 139 10.48 13.06 8.20
N ARG A 140 9.24 12.56 8.00
CA ARG A 140 8.60 11.56 8.88
C ARG A 140 8.10 10.32 8.15
N LEU A 141 7.69 10.46 6.88
CA LEU A 141 7.10 9.40 6.08
C LEU A 141 8.08 8.93 5.00
N ILE A 142 8.76 7.82 5.24
CA ILE A 142 9.81 7.32 4.35
C ILE A 142 9.27 6.14 3.53
N GLY A 143 8.87 6.42 2.29
CA GLY A 143 8.30 5.41 1.39
C GLY A 143 9.33 4.41 0.88
N CYS A 144 9.02 3.12 0.96
CA CYS A 144 9.77 2.05 0.32
C CYS A 144 9.19 1.77 -1.07
N GLY A 145 9.81 2.38 -2.09
CA GLY A 145 9.41 2.19 -3.48
C GLY A 145 9.58 0.74 -3.95
N GLN A 146 8.66 0.28 -4.79
CA GLN A 146 8.71 -1.04 -5.40
C GLN A 146 9.46 -0.99 -6.73
N ILE A 147 10.32 -1.96 -6.97
CA ILE A 147 11.05 -2.09 -8.24
C ILE A 147 10.75 -3.42 -8.93
N SER A 148 10.56 -3.38 -10.24
CA SER A 148 10.34 -4.57 -11.04
C SER A 148 11.67 -5.12 -11.54
N MET A 149 12.20 -6.14 -10.85
CA MET A 149 13.50 -6.73 -11.23
C MET A 149 13.36 -7.67 -12.44
N ARG A 150 13.30 -7.12 -13.66
CA ARG A 150 13.46 -7.90 -14.91
C ARG A 150 14.94 -8.12 -15.25
N SER A 151 15.75 -7.08 -15.07
CA SER A 151 17.21 -7.10 -15.19
C SER A 151 17.83 -6.11 -14.19
N PRO A 152 19.12 -6.23 -13.83
CA PRO A 152 19.80 -5.21 -13.03
C PRO A 152 19.74 -3.81 -13.68
N GLU A 153 19.80 -3.73 -15.01
CA GLU A 153 19.72 -2.49 -15.77
C GLU A 153 18.35 -1.82 -15.65
N ASP A 154 17.27 -2.59 -15.77
CA ASP A 154 15.90 -2.10 -15.55
C ASP A 154 15.71 -1.62 -14.10
N ALA A 155 16.26 -2.36 -13.13
CA ALA A 155 16.19 -1.98 -11.72
C ALA A 155 16.92 -0.66 -11.44
N ILE A 156 18.08 -0.43 -12.06
CA ILE A 156 18.81 0.84 -11.94
C ILE A 156 18.02 1.99 -12.55
N ALA A 157 17.38 1.78 -13.70
CA ALA A 157 16.57 2.81 -14.35
C ALA A 157 15.34 3.22 -13.51
N GLU A 158 14.83 2.34 -12.65
CA GLU A 158 13.71 2.64 -11.76
C GLU A 158 14.13 3.36 -10.45
N LEU A 159 15.43 3.43 -10.14
CA LEU A 159 15.94 4.09 -8.93
C LEU A 159 16.09 5.62 -9.03
N GLY A 160 15.92 6.22 -10.22
CA GLY A 160 16.13 7.66 -10.44
C GLY A 160 15.49 8.22 -11.70
#